data_AF-A0AAN8P688-F1
#
_entry.id   AF-A0AAN8P688-F1
#
_cell.length_a   1.000
_cell.length_b   1.000
_cell.length_c   1.000
_cell.angle_alpha   90.00
_cell.angle_beta   90.00
_cell.angle_gamma   90.00
#
_symmetry.space_group_name_H-M   'P 1'
#
loop_
_entity.id
_entity.type
_entity.pdbx_description
1 polymer ?
#
loop_
_entity_poly.entity_id
_entity_poly.type
_entity_poly.pdbx_seq_one_letter_code
_entity_poly.pdbx_strand_id
1 'polypeptide(L)'
;MQPLDLSVFVGFKKRKSQSQANWLRSHTGRPMQIYDLPEIVCNSWNEFFTIQNVVAGFAKVGIYFVNPDIFQTILFYQLKVQQLESPTNVPVSVDTYISDLADHAESVNTNVNEKPVTTRTQIIQ
;
A
#
# COMPACT_ATOMS: atom_id res chain seq x y z
N MET A 1 -9.92 -7.44 10.36
CA MET A 1 -9.03 -8.56 9.99
C MET A 1 -7.60 -8.03 9.96
N GLN A 2 -6.63 -8.76 10.54
CA GLN A 2 -5.25 -8.27 10.58
C GLN A 2 -4.58 -8.40 9.19
N PRO A 3 -3.60 -7.55 8.85
CA PRO A 3 -2.96 -7.55 7.52
C PRO A 3 -2.32 -8.90 7.11
N LEU A 4 -1.70 -9.59 8.07
CA LEU A 4 -1.06 -10.89 7.85
C LEU A 4 -2.06 -12.01 7.61
N ASP A 5 -3.26 -11.91 8.19
CA ASP A 5 -4.32 -12.90 7.97
C ASP A 5 -4.72 -12.94 6.49
N LEU A 6 -4.79 -11.78 5.85
CA LEU A 6 -5.31 -11.62 4.49
C LEU A 6 -4.33 -12.03 3.38
N SER A 7 -3.02 -12.05 3.68
CA SER A 7 -1.95 -12.27 2.69
C SER A 7 -1.20 -13.57 2.94
N VAL A 8 -0.61 -13.71 4.12
CA VAL A 8 0.29 -14.82 4.46
C VAL A 8 -0.52 -16.03 4.94
N PHE A 9 -1.36 -15.86 5.97
CA PHE A 9 -1.98 -17.01 6.64
C PHE A 9 -3.05 -17.71 5.82
N VAL A 10 -3.79 -16.99 4.96
CA VAL A 10 -4.76 -17.62 4.04
C VAL A 10 -4.06 -18.58 3.08
N GLY A 11 -3.02 -18.12 2.40
CA GLY A 11 -2.27 -18.94 1.45
C GLY A 11 -1.49 -20.06 2.13
N PHE A 12 -0.84 -19.75 3.26
CA PHE A 12 -0.11 -20.73 4.06
C PHE A 12 -0.99 -21.89 4.52
N LYS A 13 -2.21 -21.63 5.03
CA LYS A 13 -3.14 -22.68 5.45
C LYS A 13 -3.51 -23.62 4.30
N LYS A 14 -3.79 -23.07 3.12
CA LYS A 14 -4.10 -23.84 1.91
C LYS A 14 -2.90 -24.70 1.50
N ARG A 15 -1.71 -24.10 1.44
CA ARG A 15 -0.49 -24.78 0.99
C ARG A 15 -0.03 -25.86 1.96
N LYS A 16 -0.11 -25.62 3.28
CA LYS A 16 0.15 -26.62 4.33
C LYS A 16 -0.73 -27.86 4.12
N SER A 17 -2.04 -27.66 3.92
CA SER A 17 -2.97 -28.78 3.69
C SER A 17 -2.61 -29.57 2.43
N GLN A 18 -2.26 -28.87 1.34
CA GLN A 18 -1.77 -29.49 0.10
C GLN A 18 -0.48 -30.31 0.35
N SER A 19 0.49 -29.76 1.08
CA SER A 19 1.75 -30.43 1.40
C SER A 19 1.52 -31.67 2.26
N GLN A 20 0.60 -31.61 3.23
CA GLN A 20 0.20 -32.77 4.03
C GLN A 20 -0.44 -33.87 3.18
N ALA A 21 -1.34 -33.51 2.26
CA ALA A 21 -1.93 -34.46 1.33
C ALA A 21 -0.89 -35.08 0.39
N ASN A 22 0.07 -34.29 -0.09
CA ASN A 22 1.17 -34.80 -0.92
C ASN A 22 2.07 -35.77 -0.14
N TRP A 23 2.40 -35.45 1.12
CA TRP A 23 3.20 -36.34 1.97
C TRP A 23 2.49 -37.67 2.23
N LEU A 24 1.17 -37.65 2.46
CA LEU A 24 0.40 -38.87 2.68
C LEU A 24 0.35 -39.76 1.43
N ARG A 25 0.38 -39.17 0.23
CA ARG A 25 0.47 -39.92 -1.03
C ARG A 25 1.86 -40.51 -1.28
N SER A 26 2.93 -39.87 -0.79
CA SER A 26 4.29 -40.40 -0.93
C SER A 26 4.65 -41.44 0.14
N HIS A 27 3.96 -41.43 1.29
CA HIS A 27 4.20 -42.33 2.42
C HIS A 27 2.96 -43.17 2.75
N THR A 28 2.50 -43.95 1.77
CA THR A 28 1.31 -44.80 1.92
C THR A 28 1.49 -45.82 3.05
N GLY A 29 0.48 -45.96 3.91
CA GLY A 29 0.50 -46.92 5.02
C GLY A 29 1.29 -46.48 6.26
N ARG A 30 1.92 -45.30 6.23
CA ARG A 30 2.56 -44.69 7.40
C ARG A 30 1.74 -43.50 7.90
N PRO A 31 1.35 -43.45 9.19
CA PRO A 31 0.74 -42.25 9.74
C PRO A 31 1.76 -41.11 9.83
N MET A 32 1.31 -39.88 9.59
CA MET A 32 2.13 -38.67 9.79
C MET A 32 2.42 -38.48 11.27
N GLN A 33 3.70 -38.37 11.61
CA GLN A 33 4.16 -38.11 12.98
C GLN A 33 4.53 -36.63 13.16
N ILE A 34 4.64 -36.20 14.42
CA ILE A 34 5.06 -34.84 14.75
C ILE A 34 6.46 -34.50 14.22
N TYR A 35 7.33 -35.51 14.04
CA TYR A 35 8.68 -35.35 13.51
C TYR A 35 8.74 -35.13 11.99
N ASP A 36 7.69 -35.54 11.26
CA ASP A 36 7.59 -35.34 9.81
C ASP A 36 7.06 -33.92 9.49
N LEU A 37 6.38 -33.30 10.46
CA LEU A 37 5.73 -32.01 10.30
C LEU A 37 6.69 -30.85 9.95
N PRO A 38 7.90 -30.72 10.53
CA PRO A 38 8.83 -29.65 10.19
C PRO A 38 9.19 -29.64 8.71
N GLU A 39 9.45 -30.81 8.13
CA GLU A 39 9.79 -30.94 6.71
C GLU A 39 8.62 -30.50 5.81
N ILE A 40 7.40 -30.97 6.13
CA ILE A 40 6.18 -30.64 5.38
C ILE A 40 5.86 -29.15 5.45
N VAL A 41 6.02 -28.54 6.64
CA VAL A 41 5.68 -27.14 6.88
C VAL A 41 6.74 -26.20 6.32
N CYS A 42 8.03 -26.56 6.36
CA CYS A 42 9.13 -25.72 5.87
C CYS A 42 8.91 -25.26 4.42
N ASN A 43 8.46 -26.15 3.55
CA ASN A 43 8.16 -25.83 2.16
C ASN A 43 7.08 -24.74 2.03
N SER A 44 6.01 -24.87 2.80
CA SER A 44 4.89 -23.92 2.79
C SER A 44 5.29 -22.60 3.47
N TRP A 45 6.19 -22.67 4.44
CA TRP A 45 6.69 -21.52 5.18
C TRP A 45 7.53 -20.62 4.26
N ASN A 46 8.52 -21.18 3.58
CA ASN A 46 9.42 -20.43 2.70
C ASN A 46 8.67 -19.74 1.53
N GLU A 47 7.55 -20.31 1.09
CA GLU A 47 6.73 -19.75 0.01
C GLU A 47 5.89 -18.53 0.47
N PHE A 48 5.38 -18.56 1.71
CA PHE A 48 4.42 -17.55 2.18
C PHE A 48 5.00 -16.51 3.13
N PHE A 49 5.99 -16.86 3.96
CA PHE A 49 6.62 -15.94 4.91
C PHE A 49 7.74 -15.12 4.26
N THR A 50 7.43 -14.51 3.12
CA THR A 50 8.33 -13.63 2.38
C THR A 50 7.94 -12.16 2.62
N ILE A 51 8.92 -11.25 2.53
CA ILE A 51 8.68 -9.80 2.69
C ILE A 51 7.60 -9.32 1.71
N GLN A 52 7.60 -9.84 0.48
CA GLN A 52 6.64 -9.48 -0.56
C GLN A 52 5.19 -9.77 -0.13
N ASN A 53 4.94 -10.97 0.40
CA ASN A 53 3.60 -11.35 0.85
C ASN A 53 3.17 -10.57 2.08
N VAL A 54 4.09 -10.31 3.01
CA VAL A 54 3.82 -9.48 4.20
C VAL A 54 3.43 -8.07 3.77
N VAL A 55 4.23 -7.42 2.93
CA VAL A 55 3.98 -6.06 2.41
C VAL A 55 2.65 -6.00 1.64
N ALA A 56 2.33 -7.03 0.85
CA ALA A 56 1.04 -7.12 0.15
C ALA A 56 -0.14 -7.15 1.13
N GLY A 57 -0.02 -7.81 2.28
CA GLY A 57 -1.04 -7.80 3.33
C GLY A 57 -1.28 -6.42 3.91
N PHE A 58 -0.19 -5.71 4.20
CA PHE A 58 -0.22 -4.32 4.68
C PHE A 58 -0.83 -3.37 3.65
N ALA A 59 -0.47 -3.51 2.37
CA ALA A 59 -1.08 -2.77 1.27
C ALA A 59 -2.60 -2.98 1.18
N LYS A 60 -3.05 -4.23 1.33
CA LYS A 60 -4.46 -4.61 1.21
C LYS A 60 -5.36 -4.02 2.29
N VAL A 61 -4.77 -3.67 3.45
CA VAL A 61 -5.47 -3.00 4.57
C VAL A 61 -5.30 -1.48 4.52
N GLY A 62 -4.57 -0.95 3.52
CA GLY A 62 -4.31 0.49 3.38
C GLY A 62 -3.20 1.01 4.29
N ILE A 63 -2.50 0.14 5.02
CA ILE A 63 -1.35 0.47 5.87
C ILE A 63 -0.09 0.14 5.08
N TYR A 64 0.15 0.82 3.95
CA TYR A 64 1.28 0.53 3.08
C TYR A 64 2.51 1.36 3.46
N PHE A 65 3.65 0.69 3.72
CA PHE A 65 4.89 1.33 4.18
C PHE A 65 5.80 1.90 3.08
N VAL A 66 5.37 1.94 1.81
CA VAL A 66 6.25 2.32 0.69
C VAL A 66 5.70 3.48 -0.15
N ASN A 67 4.77 4.26 0.39
CA ASN A 67 4.42 5.54 -0.22
C ASN A 67 5.02 6.69 0.62
N PRO A 68 6.20 7.23 0.25
CA PRO A 68 6.78 8.37 0.95
C PRO A 68 5.90 9.63 0.86
N ASP A 69 5.00 9.70 -0.11
CA ASP A 69 4.07 10.83 -0.32
C ASP A 69 2.75 10.65 0.43
N ILE A 70 2.57 9.57 1.20
CA ILE A 70 1.31 9.33 1.96
C ILE A 70 1.12 10.39 3.05
N PHE A 71 2.22 10.95 3.56
CA PHE A 71 2.20 12.09 4.46
C PHE A 71 2.30 13.37 3.63
N GLN A 72 1.17 13.97 3.33
CA GLN A 72 1.16 15.34 2.82
C GLN A 72 1.86 16.25 3.82
N THR A 73 2.72 17.13 3.34
CA THR A 73 3.48 18.10 4.14
C THR A 73 2.58 18.87 5.11
N ILE A 74 1.33 19.14 4.72
CA ILE A 74 0.30 19.81 5.52
C ILE A 74 -0.02 19.02 6.81
N LEU A 75 -0.15 17.70 6.73
CA LEU A 75 -0.42 16.84 7.90
C LEU A 75 0.76 16.86 8.87
N PHE A 76 2.00 16.94 8.36
CA PHE A 76 3.20 17.07 9.18
C PHE A 76 3.26 18.41 9.92
N TYR A 77 2.91 19.51 9.24
CA TYR A 77 2.84 20.83 9.87
C TYR A 77 1.72 20.92 10.91
N GLN A 78 0.53 20.39 10.61
CA GLN A 78 -0.59 20.37 11.55
C GLN A 78 -0.30 19.57 12.83
N LEU A 79 0.40 18.43 12.71
CA LEU A 79 0.82 17.64 13.88
C LEU A 79 1.86 18.37 14.74
N LYS A 80 2.83 19.08 14.12
CA LYS A 80 3.79 19.91 14.86
C LYS A 80 3.10 21.01 15.65
N VAL A 81 2.12 21.65 15.03
CA VAL A 81 1.31 22.71 15.63
C VAL A 81 0.54 22.14 16.83
N GLN A 82 -0.22 21.06 16.66
CA GLN A 82 -1.00 20.43 17.75
C GLN A 82 -0.17 19.91 18.94
N GLN A 83 1.06 19.44 18.73
CA GLN A 83 1.94 18.97 19.83
C GLN A 83 2.47 20.14 20.69
N LEU A 84 2.36 21.37 20.20
CA LEU A 84 2.70 22.59 20.94
C LEU A 84 1.48 23.20 21.65
N GLU A 85 0.26 22.85 21.22
CA GLU A 85 -0.99 23.39 21.78
C GLU A 85 -1.68 22.36 22.69
N SER A 86 -1.14 22.26 23.91
CA SER A 86 -2.03 22.19 25.08
C SER A 86 -3.01 23.37 25.00
N PRO A 87 -4.32 23.17 25.25
CA PRO A 87 -5.36 24.06 24.72
C PRO A 87 -5.26 25.45 25.34
N THR A 88 -4.66 26.38 24.61
CA THR A 88 -4.86 27.81 24.84
C THR A 88 -5.56 28.34 23.59
N ASN A 89 -6.87 28.49 23.74
CA ASN A 89 -7.82 28.95 22.74
C ASN A 89 -7.39 30.32 22.18
N VAL A 90 -6.84 30.33 20.97
CA VAL A 90 -6.74 31.55 20.15
C VAL A 90 -7.17 31.22 18.71
N PRO A 91 -8.09 32.00 18.13
CA PRO A 91 -8.54 31.76 16.75
C PRO A 91 -7.43 32.20 15.79
N VAL A 92 -6.77 31.22 15.15
CA VAL A 92 -5.79 31.48 14.08
C VAL A 92 -6.56 31.80 12.79
N SER A 93 -6.39 33.02 12.27
CA SER A 93 -6.96 33.44 10.98
C SER A 93 -6.25 32.72 9.82
N VAL A 94 -7.03 32.14 8.92
CA VAL A 94 -6.60 31.31 7.78
C VAL A 94 -5.99 32.10 6.61
N ASP A 95 -5.98 33.44 6.68
CA ASP A 95 -5.64 34.30 5.55
C ASP A 95 -4.15 34.35 5.21
N THR A 96 -3.26 33.93 6.10
CA THR A 96 -1.80 34.00 5.86
C THR A 96 -1.25 32.80 5.08
N TYR A 97 -1.97 31.68 4.97
CA TYR A 97 -1.42 30.46 4.37
C TYR A 97 -1.55 30.38 2.83
N ILE A 98 -2.39 31.22 2.22
CA ILE A 98 -2.63 31.19 0.77
C ILE A 98 -1.52 31.92 -0.01
N SER A 99 -0.83 32.89 0.62
CA SER A 99 0.27 33.63 -0.02
C SER A 99 1.49 32.76 -0.28
N ASP A 100 1.84 31.85 0.63
CA ASP A 100 3.08 31.08 0.54
C ASP A 100 3.00 29.90 -0.46
N LEU A 101 1.77 29.46 -0.81
CA LEU A 101 1.54 28.49 -1.89
C LEU A 101 1.63 29.14 -3.29
N ALA A 102 1.37 30.44 -3.40
CA ALA A 102 1.42 31.16 -4.68
C ALA A 102 2.86 31.32 -5.19
N ASP A 103 3.82 31.57 -4.29
CA ASP A 103 5.22 31.81 -4.63
C ASP A 103 5.95 30.56 -5.19
N HIS A 104 5.44 29.35 -4.95
CA HIS A 104 6.02 28.12 -5.53
C HIS A 104 5.35 27.66 -6.84
N ALA A 105 4.17 28.20 -7.17
CA ALA A 105 3.46 27.89 -8.41
C ALA A 105 4.02 28.64 -9.63
N GLU A 106 4.85 29.67 -9.42
CA GLU A 106 5.32 30.58 -10.49
C GLU A 106 6.57 30.11 -11.27
N SER A 107 7.08 28.89 -11.05
CA SER A 107 8.20 28.34 -11.84
C SER A 107 7.82 27.43 -13.02
N VAL A 108 6.53 27.32 -13.36
CA VAL A 108 6.09 26.63 -14.59
C VAL A 108 5.24 27.58 -15.45
N ASN A 109 5.92 28.43 -16.21
CA ASN A 109 5.36 29.14 -17.37
C ASN A 109 6.57 29.63 -18.20
N THR A 110 6.79 29.30 -19.47
CA THR A 110 5.90 29.31 -20.62
C THR A 110 6.63 28.68 -21.83
N ASN A 111 5.90 28.10 -22.78
CA ASN A 111 6.11 28.53 -24.17
C ASN A 111 4.79 28.45 -24.95
N VAL A 112 4.38 29.62 -25.40
CA VAL A 112 3.11 29.94 -26.06
C VAL A 112 3.32 29.80 -27.57
N ASN A 113 2.44 29.08 -28.27
CA ASN A 113 1.97 29.61 -29.55
C ASN A 113 0.57 29.10 -29.89
N GLU A 114 -0.39 30.01 -29.78
CA GLU A 114 -1.77 29.96 -30.24
C GLU A 114 -1.76 30.57 -31.67
N LYS A 115 -2.31 30.00 -32.75
CA LYS A 115 -3.72 29.95 -33.24
C LYS A 115 -3.70 29.45 -34.72
N PRO A 116 -4.79 29.18 -35.47
CA PRO A 116 -6.22 29.37 -35.16
C PRO A 116 -7.16 28.17 -35.49
N VAL A 117 -8.38 28.28 -34.96
CA VAL A 117 -9.57 27.48 -35.29
C VAL A 117 -9.94 27.64 -36.78
N THR A 118 -10.24 26.54 -37.48
CA THR A 118 -11.01 26.53 -38.73
C THR A 118 -11.87 25.28 -38.80
N THR A 119 -13.18 25.49 -38.65
CA THR A 119 -14.25 24.54 -38.93
C THR A 119 -14.32 24.22 -40.42
N ARG A 120 -14.40 22.94 -40.81
CA ARG A 120 -15.11 22.52 -42.03
C ARG A 120 -15.56 21.05 -42.02
N THR A 121 -16.88 20.91 -42.20
CA THR A 121 -17.74 19.76 -42.47
C THR A 121 -17.33 18.93 -43.71
N GLN A 122 -17.75 17.65 -43.73
CA GLN A 122 -18.09 16.74 -44.85
C GLN A 122 -17.11 15.56 -45.08
N ILE A 123 -17.47 14.33 -45.50
CA ILE A 123 -18.69 13.54 -45.76
C ILE A 123 -18.19 12.06 -45.87
N ILE A 124 -19.11 11.12 -45.68
CA ILE A 124 -19.03 9.66 -45.90
C ILE A 124 -18.19 9.23 -47.12
N GLN A 125 -17.42 8.15 -46.98
CA GLN A 125 -17.32 7.05 -47.96
C GLN A 125 -17.14 5.72 -47.23
#